data_AF-A0A6M7XW22-F1
#
_entry.id   AF-A0A6M7XW22-F1
#
_cell.length_a   1.000
_cell.length_b   1.000
_cell.length_c   1.000
_cell.angle_alpha   90.00
_cell.angle_beta   90.00
_cell.angle_gamma   90.00
#
_symmetry.space_group_name_H-M   'P 1'
#
loop_
_entity.id
_entity.type
_entity.pdbx_description
1 polymer ?
#
loop_
_entity_poly.entity_id
_entity_poly.type
_entity_poly.pdbx_seq_one_letter_code
_entity_poly.pdbx_strand_id
1 'polypeptide(L)'
;MNEKPKWTAAITEDGDLHSAFVEGHVDLNSLPDAAEEIVAAFAEFGEDTAEAVSESFDGEPIHKQLAHFWLRSEQSEDGERHFFAREGDAGAFPVTGVRFM
;
A
#
# COMPACT_ATOMS: atom_id res chain seq x y z
N MET A 1 -10.67 -21.91 0.05
CA MET A 1 -11.07 -20.62 -0.53
C MET A 1 -9.89 -19.71 -0.27
N ASN A 2 -9.17 -19.26 -1.29
CA ASN A 2 -8.14 -18.24 -1.08
C ASN A 2 -8.88 -16.92 -0.83
N GLU A 3 -8.77 -16.40 0.39
CA GLU A 3 -9.27 -15.06 0.69
C GLU A 3 -8.52 -14.06 -0.20
N LYS A 4 -9.25 -13.11 -0.79
CA LYS A 4 -8.61 -12.03 -1.55
C LYS A 4 -7.69 -11.24 -0.61
N PRO A 5 -6.48 -10.88 -1.06
CA PRO A 5 -5.56 -10.13 -0.23
C PRO A 5 -6.15 -8.75 0.09
N LYS A 6 -6.15 -8.38 1.38
CA LYS A 6 -6.67 -7.09 1.83
C LYS A 6 -5.59 -6.03 1.67
N TRP A 7 -5.83 -5.07 0.78
CA TRP A 7 -4.95 -3.92 0.60
C TRP A 7 -5.07 -2.95 1.78
N THR A 8 -3.92 -2.48 2.25
CA THR A 8 -3.78 -1.45 3.28
C THR A 8 -3.19 -0.21 2.64
N ALA A 9 -3.94 0.89 2.73
CA ALA A 9 -3.47 2.21 2.32
C ALA A 9 -2.76 2.89 3.50
N ALA A 10 -1.65 3.56 3.20
CA ALA A 10 -0.89 4.36 4.14
C ALA A 10 -0.65 5.75 3.56
N ILE A 11 -0.96 6.75 4.38
CA ILE A 11 -0.68 8.17 4.13
C ILE A 11 0.36 8.67 5.13
N THR A 12 1.02 9.77 4.80
CA THR A 12 1.89 10.50 5.73
C THR A 12 1.07 11.24 6.78
N GLU A 13 1.72 11.76 7.82
CA GLU A 13 1.06 12.63 8.82
C GLU A 13 0.49 13.91 8.19
N ASP A 14 1.06 14.35 7.07
CA ASP A 14 0.61 15.51 6.30
C ASP A 14 -0.57 15.19 5.35
N GLY A 15 -0.98 13.92 5.26
CA GLY A 15 -2.06 13.45 4.40
C GLY A 15 -1.63 13.04 3.00
N ASP A 16 -0.33 13.05 2.70
CA ASP A 16 0.19 12.68 1.38
C ASP A 16 0.18 11.15 1.19
N LEU A 17 0.07 10.72 -0.07
CA LEU A 17 0.17 9.31 -0.44
C LEU A 17 1.56 8.77 -0.10
N HIS A 18 1.62 7.68 0.68
CA HIS A 18 2.89 7.04 1.01
C HIS A 18 3.03 5.67 0.32
N SER A 19 2.10 4.75 0.61
CA SER A 19 2.17 3.39 0.04
C SER A 19 0.84 2.66 0.12
N ALA A 20 0.63 1.72 -0.80
CA ALA A 20 -0.43 0.71 -0.70
C ALA A 20 0.21 -0.68 -0.65
N PHE A 21 -0.22 -1.57 0.24
CA PHE A 21 0.40 -2.88 0.34
C PHE A 21 -0.52 -3.98 0.87
N VAL A 22 -0.12 -5.22 0.60
CA VAL A 22 -0.63 -6.45 1.21
C VAL A 22 0.49 -7.11 2.00
N GLU A 23 0.16 -7.72 3.13
CA GLU A 23 1.15 -8.44 3.93
C GLU A 23 1.62 -9.72 3.22
N GLY A 24 2.93 -9.94 3.23
CA GLY A 24 3.61 -11.05 2.56
C GLY A 24 4.10 -10.72 1.15
N HIS A 25 5.11 -11.46 0.70
CA HIS A 25 5.54 -11.43 -0.71
C HIS A 25 4.58 -12.29 -1.55
N VAL A 26 3.50 -11.65 -1.96
CA VAL A 26 2.50 -12.21 -2.88
C VAL A 26 3.03 -12.15 -4.32
N ASP A 27 2.75 -13.18 -5.12
CA ASP A 27 3.08 -13.21 -6.55
C ASP A 27 2.35 -12.07 -7.28
N LEU A 28 3.12 -11.21 -7.95
CA LEU A 28 2.60 -10.04 -8.66
C LEU A 28 1.61 -10.44 -9.76
N ASN A 29 1.80 -11.61 -10.38
CA ASN A 29 0.90 -12.10 -11.43
C ASN A 29 -0.46 -12.54 -10.89
N SER A 30 -0.58 -12.74 -9.58
CA SER A 30 -1.83 -13.12 -8.92
C SER A 30 -2.70 -11.90 -8.52
N LEU A 31 -2.26 -10.68 -8.85
CA LEU A 31 -2.89 -9.42 -8.48
C LEU A 31 -3.36 -8.62 -9.71
N PRO A 32 -4.25 -9.16 -10.57
CA PRO A 32 -4.68 -8.47 -11.78
C PRO A 32 -5.50 -7.20 -11.49
N ASP A 33 -6.23 -7.18 -10.37
CA ASP A 33 -7.13 -6.10 -9.98
C ASP A 33 -6.47 -5.10 -8.99
N ALA A 34 -5.15 -5.19 -8.81
CA ALA A 34 -4.43 -4.42 -7.79
C ALA A 34 -4.70 -2.91 -7.86
N ALA A 35 -4.78 -2.33 -9.06
CA ALA A 35 -5.02 -0.90 -9.22
C ALA A 35 -6.37 -0.48 -8.62
N GLU A 36 -7.44 -1.19 -8.99
CA GLU A 36 -8.79 -0.91 -8.49
C GLU A 36 -8.89 -1.14 -6.98
N GLU A 37 -8.26 -2.21 -6.47
CA GLU A 37 -8.27 -2.54 -5.04
C GLU A 37 -7.46 -1.54 -4.21
N ILE A 38 -6.34 -1.02 -4.74
CA ILE A 38 -5.55 0.04 -4.10
C ILE A 38 -6.34 1.34 -4.06
N VAL A 39 -6.93 1.77 -5.20
CA VAL A 39 -7.76 2.99 -5.25
C VAL A 39 -8.91 2.91 -4.24
N ALA A 40 -9.59 1.75 -4.17
CA ALA A 40 -10.65 1.52 -3.20
C ALA A 40 -10.17 1.61 -1.74
N ALA A 41 -8.94 1.16 -1.44
CA ALA A 41 -8.36 1.29 -0.11
C ALA A 41 -8.07 2.74 0.27
N PHE A 42 -7.73 3.62 -0.69
CA PHE A 42 -7.50 5.05 -0.43
C PHE A 42 -8.80 5.87 -0.36
N ALA A 43 -9.93 5.36 -0.85
CA ALA A 43 -11.22 6.03 -0.76
C ALA A 43 -11.69 6.28 0.69
N GLU A 44 -11.18 5.51 1.66
CA GLU A 44 -11.46 5.74 3.09
C GLU A 44 -10.84 7.06 3.61
N PHE A 45 -9.84 7.60 2.92
CA PHE A 45 -9.16 8.86 3.28
C PHE A 45 -9.72 10.08 2.54
N GLY A 46 -10.72 9.90 1.67
CA GLY A 46 -11.37 10.96 0.90
C GLY A 46 -11.37 10.69 -0.61
N GLU A 47 -12.35 11.28 -1.30
CA GLU A 47 -12.49 11.14 -2.77
C GLU A 47 -11.30 11.74 -3.51
N ASP A 48 -10.81 12.91 -3.10
CA ASP A 48 -9.63 13.57 -3.70
C ASP A 48 -8.37 12.69 -3.61
N THR A 49 -8.19 12.00 -2.48
CA THR A 49 -7.07 11.08 -2.25
C THR A 49 -7.15 9.87 -3.17
N ALA A 50 -8.34 9.29 -3.35
CA ALA A 50 -8.56 8.19 -4.27
C ALA A 50 -8.33 8.59 -5.73
N GLU A 51 -8.75 9.80 -6.11
CA GLU A 51 -8.50 10.36 -7.44
C GLU A 51 -6.99 10.50 -7.71
N ALA A 52 -6.23 11.08 -6.77
CA ALA A 52 -4.78 11.23 -6.89
C ALA A 52 -4.05 9.88 -7.05
N VAL A 53 -4.52 8.84 -6.36
CA VAL A 53 -3.99 7.46 -6.52
C VAL A 53 -4.34 6.90 -7.90
N SER A 54 -5.58 7.09 -8.36
CA SER A 54 -6.00 6.67 -9.69
C SER A 54 -5.16 7.33 -10.77
N GLU A 55 -4.90 8.63 -10.67
CA GLU A 55 -4.03 9.38 -11.58
C GLU A 55 -2.58 8.86 -11.56
N SER A 56 -2.08 8.42 -10.41
CA SER A 56 -0.74 7.84 -10.28
C SER A 56 -0.56 6.54 -11.08
N PHE A 57 -1.67 5.87 -11.44
CA PHE A 57 -1.66 4.66 -12.26
C PHE A 57 -1.97 4.91 -13.74
N ASP A 58 -2.32 6.13 -14.12
CA ASP A 58 -2.63 6.46 -15.51
C ASP A 58 -1.34 6.43 -16.36
N GLY A 59 -1.26 5.47 -17.30
CA GLY A 59 -0.18 5.40 -18.29
C GLY A 59 0.85 4.27 -18.11
N GLU A 60 0.89 3.57 -16.97
CA GLU A 60 1.72 2.36 -16.79
C GLU A 60 0.94 1.22 -16.13
N PRO A 61 1.09 -0.03 -16.60
CA PRO A 61 0.37 -1.13 -16.02
C PRO A 61 0.84 -1.40 -14.59
N ILE A 62 -0.10 -1.56 -13.67
CA ILE A 62 0.13 -1.64 -12.22
C ILE A 62 1.20 -2.66 -11.81
N HIS A 63 1.29 -3.80 -12.51
CA HIS A 63 2.29 -4.85 -12.22
C HIS A 63 3.75 -4.38 -12.33
N LYS A 64 4.02 -3.29 -13.06
CA LYS A 64 5.36 -2.68 -13.11
C LYS A 64 5.65 -1.77 -11.92
N GLN A 65 4.61 -1.26 -11.29
CA GLN A 65 4.70 -0.38 -10.13
C GLN A 65 4.68 -1.17 -8.82
N LEU A 66 4.14 -2.40 -8.84
CA LEU A 66 4.19 -3.32 -7.71
C LEU A 66 5.60 -3.86 -7.49
N ALA A 67 6.00 -3.91 -6.22
CA ALA A 67 7.27 -4.44 -5.78
C ALA A 67 7.14 -5.20 -4.46
N HIS A 68 8.13 -6.05 -4.20
CA HIS A 68 8.36 -6.63 -2.88
C HIS A 68 9.26 -5.70 -2.08
N PHE A 69 8.85 -5.36 -0.87
CA PHE A 69 9.67 -4.58 0.06
C PHE A 69 9.32 -4.91 1.49
N TRP A 70 10.08 -4.33 2.42
CA TRP A 70 9.85 -4.47 3.85
C TRP A 70 9.25 -3.19 4.41
N LEU A 71 8.25 -3.35 5.28
CA LEU A 71 7.68 -2.28 6.08
C LEU A 71 7.81 -2.61 7.55
N ARG A 72 7.93 -1.57 8.36
CA ARG A 72 7.75 -1.64 9.80
C ARG A 72 6.53 -0.81 10.16
N SER A 73 5.71 -1.31 11.09
CA SER A 73 4.64 -0.53 11.67
C SER A 73 4.99 -0.14 13.11
N GLU A 74 4.69 1.09 13.50
CA GLU A 74 4.70 1.50 14.90
C GLU A 74 3.29 1.92 15.28
N GLN A 75 2.82 1.46 16.42
CA GLN A 75 1.53 1.87 16.94
C GLN A 75 1.75 3.07 17.87
N SER A 76 1.08 4.19 17.59
CA SER A 76 1.08 5.35 18.47
C SER A 76 0.37 5.03 19.80
N GLU A 77 0.60 5.85 20.82
CA GLU A 77 -0.09 5.69 22.11
C GLU A 77 -1.62 5.79 21.98
N ASP A 78 -2.09 6.51 20.96
CA ASP A 78 -3.51 6.68 20.61
C ASP A 78 -4.07 5.49 19.80
N GLY A 79 -3.24 4.51 19.46
CA GLY A 79 -3.62 3.28 18.79
C GLY A 79 -3.54 3.29 17.26
N GLU A 80 -3.15 4.42 16.65
CA GLU A 80 -2.95 4.56 15.21
C GLU A 80 -1.69 3.82 14.76
N ARG A 81 -1.72 3.22 13.56
CA ARG A 81 -0.55 2.54 13.00
C ARG A 81 0.12 3.42 11.96
N HIS A 82 1.38 3.73 12.20
CA HIS A 82 2.26 4.41 11.25
C HIS A 82 3.15 3.39 10.56
N PHE A 83 3.37 3.53 9.25
CA PHE A 83 4.17 2.61 8.45
C PHE A 83 5.43 3.28 7.94
N PHE A 84 6.57 2.59 8.07
CA PHE A 84 7.88 3.09 7.69
C PHE A 84 8.60 2.10 6.77
N ALA A 85 9.28 2.62 5.76
CA ALA A 85 10.08 1.86 4.82
C ALA A 85 11.51 1.62 5.35
N ARG A 86 11.73 0.56 6.15
CA ARG A 86 13.09 0.17 6.58
C ARG A 86 13.34 -1.33 6.45
N GLU A 87 14.27 -1.69 5.58
CA GLU A 87 14.81 -3.05 5.48
C GLU A 87 15.77 -3.32 6.65
N GLY A 88 15.68 -4.50 7.27
CA GLY A 88 16.61 -4.93 8.32
C GLY A 88 16.30 -4.44 9.74
N ASP A 89 15.26 -3.62 9.92
CA ASP A 89 14.79 -3.22 11.25
C ASP A 89 14.10 -4.38 11.98
N ALA A 90 14.33 -4.51 13.28
CA ALA A 90 13.59 -5.44 14.12
C ALA A 90 12.09 -5.11 14.08
N GLY A 91 11.26 -6.11 13.75
CA GLY A 91 9.81 -5.93 13.61
C GLY A 91 9.34 -5.52 12.21
N ALA A 92 10.25 -5.45 11.22
CA ALA A 92 9.85 -5.32 9.82
C ALA A 92 9.19 -6.62 9.31
N PHE A 93 8.19 -6.47 8.45
CA PHE A 93 7.45 -7.55 7.81
C PHE A 93 7.48 -7.41 6.28
N PRO A 94 7.47 -8.54 5.54
CA PRO A 94 7.49 -8.52 4.08
C PRO A 94 6.14 -8.03 3.56
N VAL A 95 6.17 -7.25 2.49
CA VAL A 95 4.96 -6.77 1.80
C VAL A 95 5.11 -6.78 0.29
N THR A 96 3.98 -6.94 -0.39
CA THR A 96 3.84 -6.65 -1.81
C THR A 96 3.01 -5.39 -1.94
N GLY A 97 3.49 -4.40 -2.70
CA GLY A 97 2.73 -3.16 -2.84
C GLY A 97 3.37 -2.14 -3.76
N VAL A 98 2.88 -0.91 -3.68
CA VAL A 98 3.39 0.26 -4.40
C VAL A 98 3.80 1.34 -3.40
N ARG A 99 4.81 2.14 -3.76
CA ARG A 99 5.20 3.35 -3.04
C ARG A 99 4.95 4.56 -3.94
N PHE A 100 4.26 5.55 -3.40
CA PHE A 100 4.01 6.83 -4.04
C PHE A 100 5.09 7.78 -3.46
N MET A 101 6.09 8.16 -4.26
CA MET A 101 7.19 9.05 -3.85
C MET A 101 6.95 10.47 -4.32
#